data_AF-A0A817QAD6-F1
#
_entry.id   AF-A0A817QAD6-F1
#
_cell.length_a   1.000
_cell.length_b   1.000
_cell.length_c   1.000
_cell.angle_alpha   90.00
_cell.angle_beta   90.00
_cell.angle_gamma   90.00
#
_symmetry.space_group_name_H-M   'P 1'
#
loop_
_entity.id
_entity.type
_entity.pdbx_description
1 polymer ?
#
loop_
_entity_poly.entity_id
_entity_poly.type
_entity_poly.pdbx_seq_one_letter_code
_entity_poly.pdbx_strand_id
1 'polypeptide(L)'
;MNTNLPILPDIKNFQFLTSLIIRSDNGAIGQHLPPELGELKYLSTLELSGIKNLEDLPNDIEYLVGISSLTLQNIPNLSRIPDESFGKLTQLISLNFSDLPNISTIPTTINNFQQLNKFEITKTNITILNLKGLRSLYFLKITFNSLLETIEITNMNSLSSIDVRNNDELLTFNIQNSYYLQTLNIQSNKKLTSVNIVNVSCYSDAIRTIVDNSQLNTIELKNVSGLNIFEINSLVNLKSIVFDNLQNLFNVTIRFSPELQTISFINTSSMKYLDLSGCNLATFPESILKLESLINLVLTSNQLSTLPSTLITDLPNLKVLNLANNNFQGNIFQPALSNIRELYLSKNSLTSLYGIQEYKSLQRLELDYNNILLIPSEIINLSTKLQNLTINYNKLSYIPYEMTNMRSLSSFSATNNPITNDD
;
A
#
# COMPACT_ATOMS: atom_id res chain seq x y z
N MET A 1 9.87 -33.28 -39.13
CA MET A 1 9.08 -34.53 -39.19
C MET A 1 7.63 -34.12 -39.07
N ASN A 2 6.91 -34.11 -40.19
CA ASN A 2 5.47 -33.89 -40.20
C ASN A 2 4.81 -35.28 -40.22
N THR A 3 3.73 -35.47 -39.45
CA THR A 3 2.57 -36.36 -39.70
C THR A 3 1.95 -36.92 -38.40
N ASN A 4 0.75 -36.44 -38.09
CA ASN A 4 -0.37 -37.22 -37.53
C ASN A 4 -0.12 -38.09 -36.29
N LEU A 5 0.50 -37.55 -35.22
CA LEU A 5 0.29 -38.16 -33.91
C LEU A 5 -1.16 -37.88 -33.49
N PRO A 6 -2.02 -38.92 -33.29
CA PRO A 6 -3.37 -38.69 -32.80
C PRO A 6 -3.27 -38.04 -31.43
N ILE A 7 -3.86 -36.85 -31.33
CA ILE A 7 -3.78 -35.96 -30.16
C ILE A 7 -4.38 -36.62 -28.93
N LEU A 8 -5.42 -37.42 -29.14
CA LEU A 8 -6.17 -38.22 -28.18
C LEU A 8 -6.68 -39.48 -28.89
N PRO A 9 -6.95 -40.59 -28.17
CA PRO A 9 -7.79 -41.67 -28.71
C PRO A 9 -9.14 -41.10 -29.17
N ASP A 10 -9.88 -41.82 -30.02
CA ASP A 10 -11.18 -41.39 -30.54
C ASP A 10 -12.16 -41.04 -29.41
N ILE A 11 -12.24 -39.75 -29.07
CA ILE A 11 -12.98 -39.26 -27.89
C ILE A 11 -14.49 -39.18 -28.13
N LYS A 12 -14.95 -39.31 -29.38
CA LYS A 12 -16.38 -39.17 -29.75
C LYS A 12 -17.29 -40.17 -29.04
N ASN A 13 -16.73 -41.29 -28.57
CA ASN A 13 -17.48 -42.32 -27.86
C ASN A 13 -17.73 -41.97 -26.39
N PHE A 14 -17.04 -40.97 -25.82
CA PHE A 14 -17.20 -40.56 -24.43
C PHE A 14 -18.33 -39.53 -24.26
N GLN A 15 -19.52 -39.83 -24.78
CA GLN A 15 -20.65 -38.89 -24.88
C GLN A 15 -21.18 -38.39 -23.52
N PHE A 16 -20.85 -39.03 -22.41
CA PHE A 16 -21.25 -38.62 -21.04
C PHE A 16 -20.08 -38.08 -20.21
N LEU A 17 -18.93 -37.82 -20.83
CA LEU A 17 -17.74 -37.35 -20.13
C LEU A 17 -17.99 -35.95 -19.54
N THR A 18 -17.74 -35.79 -18.25
CA THR A 18 -17.90 -34.52 -17.53
C THR A 18 -16.57 -33.83 -17.26
N SER A 19 -15.47 -34.57 -17.25
CA SER A 19 -14.12 -34.04 -17.02
C SER A 19 -13.11 -34.69 -17.94
N LEU A 20 -12.32 -33.87 -18.64
CA LEU A 20 -11.23 -34.28 -19.51
C LEU A 20 -9.96 -33.57 -19.06
N ILE A 21 -8.98 -34.36 -18.61
CA ILE A 21 -7.68 -33.88 -18.14
C ILE A 21 -6.60 -34.50 -19.02
N ILE A 22 -5.81 -33.65 -19.65
CA ILE A 22 -4.77 -34.05 -20.60
C ILE A 22 -3.46 -33.45 -20.13
N ARG A 23 -2.51 -34.30 -19.74
CA ARG A 23 -1.17 -33.91 -19.26
C ARG A 23 -0.11 -34.62 -20.08
N SER A 24 0.86 -33.89 -20.63
CA SER A 24 1.87 -34.46 -21.53
C SER A 24 3.25 -33.79 -21.43
N ASP A 25 4.07 -34.19 -20.47
CA ASP A 25 5.39 -33.57 -20.27
C ASP A 25 6.44 -33.94 -21.35
N ASN A 26 6.18 -34.97 -22.16
CA ASN A 26 7.12 -35.52 -23.15
C ASN A 26 6.88 -35.02 -24.60
N GLY A 27 5.91 -34.14 -24.84
CA GLY A 27 5.59 -33.64 -26.19
C GLY A 27 4.98 -34.68 -27.13
N ALA A 28 4.36 -35.74 -26.61
CA ALA A 28 3.73 -36.79 -27.42
C ALA A 28 2.39 -36.37 -28.04
N ILE A 29 1.79 -35.28 -27.57
CA ILE A 29 0.54 -34.75 -28.10
C ILE A 29 0.82 -33.84 -29.30
N GLY A 30 0.00 -33.99 -30.36
CA GLY A 30 0.11 -33.27 -31.61
C GLY A 30 -0.18 -31.76 -31.53
N GLN A 31 -0.21 -31.11 -32.70
CA GLN A 31 -0.26 -29.64 -32.81
C GLN A 31 -1.64 -29.00 -32.63
N HIS A 32 -2.71 -29.78 -32.78
CA HIS A 32 -4.09 -29.29 -32.71
C HIS A 32 -4.91 -30.11 -31.71
N LEU A 33 -6.12 -29.70 -31.35
CA LEU A 33 -7.08 -30.58 -30.67
C LEU A 33 -8.03 -31.19 -31.71
N PRO A 34 -8.51 -32.44 -31.52
CA PRO A 34 -9.46 -33.05 -32.44
C PRO A 34 -10.78 -32.25 -32.45
N PRO A 35 -11.42 -32.02 -33.62
CA PRO A 35 -12.72 -31.35 -33.71
C PRO A 35 -13.81 -32.05 -32.89
N GLU A 36 -13.70 -33.37 -32.70
CA GLU A 36 -14.60 -34.20 -31.88
C GLU A 36 -14.68 -33.74 -30.41
N LEU A 37 -13.74 -32.89 -29.95
CA LEU A 37 -13.82 -32.23 -28.65
C LEU A 37 -15.14 -31.46 -28.50
N GLY A 38 -15.60 -30.79 -29.57
CA GLY A 38 -16.88 -30.06 -29.58
C GLY A 38 -18.12 -30.97 -29.42
N GLU A 39 -17.98 -32.28 -29.63
CA GLU A 39 -19.09 -33.24 -29.48
C GLU A 39 -19.33 -33.64 -28.01
N LEU A 40 -18.43 -33.31 -27.08
CA LEU A 40 -18.52 -33.66 -25.66
C LEU A 40 -19.48 -32.72 -24.90
N LYS A 41 -20.78 -32.81 -25.20
CA LYS A 41 -21.83 -31.89 -24.71
C LYS A 41 -22.00 -31.81 -23.19
N TYR A 42 -21.55 -32.83 -22.44
CA TYR A 42 -21.65 -32.87 -20.97
C TYR A 42 -20.36 -32.46 -20.27
N LEU A 43 -19.33 -32.09 -21.02
CA LEU A 43 -18.04 -31.71 -20.47
C LEU A 43 -18.18 -30.40 -19.69
N SER A 44 -17.90 -30.47 -18.39
CA SER A 44 -17.89 -29.32 -17.49
C SER A 44 -16.48 -28.86 -17.15
N THR A 45 -15.48 -29.75 -17.23
CA THR A 45 -14.08 -29.45 -16.89
C THR A 45 -13.15 -29.89 -18.01
N LEU A 46 -12.32 -28.96 -18.51
CA LEU A 46 -11.23 -29.23 -19.44
C LEU A 46 -9.90 -28.72 -18.87
N GLU A 47 -8.92 -29.61 -18.70
CA GLU A 47 -7.56 -29.25 -18.30
C GLU A 47 -6.57 -29.73 -19.36
N LEU A 48 -5.79 -28.80 -19.90
CA LEU A 48 -4.69 -29.06 -20.82
C LEU A 48 -3.39 -28.60 -20.17
N SER A 49 -2.46 -29.51 -19.93
CA SER A 49 -1.20 -29.22 -19.26
C SER A 49 0.02 -29.86 -19.92
N GLY A 50 1.10 -29.09 -20.07
CA GLY A 50 2.37 -29.59 -20.60
C GLY A 50 2.38 -29.85 -22.10
N ILE A 51 1.34 -29.48 -22.85
CA ILE A 51 1.15 -29.86 -24.26
C ILE A 51 2.09 -29.03 -25.17
N LYS A 52 3.36 -29.43 -25.26
CA LYS A 52 4.42 -28.63 -25.90
C LYS A 52 4.15 -28.22 -27.34
N ASN A 53 3.49 -29.06 -28.13
CA ASN A 53 3.29 -28.81 -29.56
C ASN A 53 1.98 -28.10 -29.90
N LEU A 54 1.06 -27.91 -28.95
CA LEU A 54 -0.25 -27.30 -29.25
C LEU A 54 -0.06 -25.83 -29.64
N GLU A 55 -0.47 -25.47 -30.85
CA GLU A 55 -0.28 -24.13 -31.42
C GLU A 55 -1.51 -23.24 -31.26
N ASP A 56 -2.71 -23.82 -31.31
CA ASP A 56 -3.99 -23.12 -31.24
C ASP A 56 -5.12 -23.96 -30.63
N LEU A 57 -6.12 -23.28 -30.03
CA LEU A 57 -7.40 -23.89 -29.67
C LEU A 57 -8.35 -23.89 -30.90
N PRO A 58 -9.10 -24.97 -31.16
CA PRO A 58 -10.01 -25.06 -32.30
C PRO A 58 -11.24 -24.18 -32.11
N ASN A 59 -11.85 -23.73 -33.22
CA ASN A 59 -13.11 -22.98 -33.20
C ASN A 59 -14.27 -23.81 -32.62
N ASP A 60 -14.25 -25.14 -32.80
CA ASP A 60 -15.24 -26.07 -32.26
C ASP A 60 -15.37 -26.06 -30.74
N ILE A 61 -14.45 -25.39 -30.03
CA ILE A 61 -14.60 -25.12 -28.59
C ILE A 61 -15.92 -24.42 -28.28
N GLU A 62 -16.51 -23.68 -29.23
CA GLU A 62 -17.81 -23.02 -29.07
C GLU A 62 -18.96 -23.99 -28.73
N TYR A 63 -18.84 -25.27 -29.07
CA TYR A 63 -19.85 -26.30 -28.79
C TYR A 63 -19.79 -26.83 -27.35
N LEU A 64 -18.72 -26.53 -26.59
CA LEU A 64 -18.57 -26.88 -25.17
C LEU A 64 -19.39 -25.94 -24.26
N VAL A 65 -20.67 -25.75 -24.58
CA VAL A 65 -21.54 -24.76 -23.92
C VAL A 65 -21.79 -25.02 -22.43
N GLY A 66 -21.52 -26.25 -21.95
CA GLY A 66 -21.64 -26.65 -20.54
C GLY A 66 -20.36 -26.49 -19.71
N ILE A 67 -19.25 -26.03 -20.32
CA ILE A 67 -17.97 -25.94 -19.62
C ILE A 67 -18.02 -24.89 -18.51
N SER A 68 -17.68 -25.30 -17.29
CA SER A 68 -17.62 -24.45 -16.11
C SER A 68 -16.19 -24.19 -15.65
N SER A 69 -15.24 -25.05 -16.02
CA SER A 69 -13.82 -24.89 -15.72
C SER A 69 -12.93 -25.19 -16.92
N LEU A 70 -12.07 -24.23 -17.27
CA LEU A 70 -11.05 -24.38 -18.30
C LEU A 70 -9.67 -24.00 -17.75
N THR A 71 -8.71 -24.91 -17.86
CA THR A 71 -7.32 -24.69 -17.45
C THR A 71 -6.37 -25.00 -18.59
N LEU A 72 -5.52 -24.03 -18.94
CA LEU A 72 -4.41 -24.16 -19.89
C LEU A 72 -3.11 -23.86 -19.15
N GLN A 73 -2.23 -24.85 -19.05
CA GLN A 73 -1.00 -24.73 -18.29
C GLN A 73 0.22 -25.25 -19.05
N ASN A 74 1.33 -24.51 -19.04
CA ASN A 74 2.61 -24.98 -19.60
C ASN A 74 2.44 -25.45 -21.06
N ILE A 75 1.89 -24.58 -21.89
CA ILE A 75 1.64 -24.83 -23.32
C ILE A 75 2.47 -23.81 -24.11
N PRO A 76 3.79 -24.02 -24.24
CA PRO A 76 4.73 -23.00 -24.70
C PRO A 76 4.47 -22.49 -26.12
N ASN A 77 3.93 -23.33 -27.00
CA ASN A 77 3.68 -22.97 -28.40
C ASN A 77 2.28 -22.39 -28.65
N LEU A 78 1.39 -22.36 -27.65
CA LEU A 78 0.04 -21.84 -27.82
C LEU A 78 0.08 -20.33 -28.06
N SER A 79 -0.28 -19.91 -29.26
CA SER A 79 -0.19 -18.53 -29.71
C SER A 79 -1.55 -17.87 -29.96
N ARG A 80 -2.62 -18.67 -30.09
CA ARG A 80 -3.95 -18.18 -30.43
C ARG A 80 -5.05 -18.84 -29.62
N ILE A 81 -5.91 -18.01 -29.04
CA ILE A 81 -7.24 -18.38 -28.50
C ILE A 81 -8.29 -17.76 -29.43
N PRO A 82 -9.22 -18.54 -30.01
CA PRO A 82 -10.17 -18.03 -31.02
C PRO A 82 -11.23 -17.13 -30.37
N ASP A 83 -11.14 -15.81 -30.55
CA ASP A 83 -11.94 -14.82 -29.80
C ASP A 83 -13.46 -15.09 -29.88
N GLU A 84 -14.05 -15.14 -31.08
CA GLU A 84 -15.50 -15.30 -31.25
C GLU A 84 -16.05 -16.60 -30.65
N SER A 85 -15.40 -17.73 -30.93
CA SER A 85 -15.80 -19.05 -30.44
C SER A 85 -15.58 -19.20 -28.94
N PHE A 86 -14.48 -18.66 -28.41
CA PHE A 86 -14.19 -18.65 -26.98
C PHE A 86 -15.26 -17.87 -26.20
N GLY A 87 -15.75 -16.77 -26.76
CA GLY A 87 -16.84 -15.96 -26.20
C GLY A 87 -18.18 -16.68 -26.02
N LYS A 88 -18.37 -17.89 -26.58
CA LYS A 88 -19.58 -18.70 -26.42
C LYS A 88 -19.62 -19.51 -25.12
N LEU A 89 -18.49 -19.64 -24.42
CA LEU A 89 -18.33 -20.41 -23.18
C LEU A 89 -18.92 -19.70 -21.94
N THR A 90 -20.17 -19.25 -22.05
CA THR A 90 -20.84 -18.36 -21.08
C THR A 90 -21.15 -19.00 -19.71
N GLN A 91 -20.96 -20.31 -19.57
CA GLN A 91 -21.10 -21.05 -18.31
C GLN A 91 -19.80 -21.14 -17.50
N LEU A 92 -18.69 -20.57 -18.01
CA LEU A 92 -17.41 -20.57 -17.30
C LEU A 92 -17.52 -19.89 -15.94
N ILE A 93 -17.11 -20.62 -14.90
CA ILE A 93 -17.00 -20.18 -13.51
C ILE A 93 -15.51 -19.98 -13.15
N SER A 94 -14.63 -20.83 -13.68
CA SER A 94 -13.19 -20.77 -13.42
C SER A 94 -12.39 -20.84 -14.72
N LEU A 95 -11.49 -19.87 -14.92
CA LEU A 95 -10.57 -19.83 -16.04
C LEU A 95 -9.14 -19.66 -15.53
N ASN A 96 -8.22 -20.50 -16.03
CA ASN A 96 -6.80 -20.42 -15.65
C ASN A 96 -5.90 -20.54 -16.87
N PHE A 97 -5.09 -19.50 -17.10
CA PHE A 97 -4.02 -19.45 -18.08
C PHE A 97 -2.69 -19.30 -17.36
N SER A 98 -1.84 -20.33 -17.42
CA SER A 98 -0.57 -20.34 -16.70
C SER A 98 0.56 -20.84 -17.58
N ASP A 99 1.67 -20.11 -17.63
CA ASP A 99 2.85 -20.52 -18.39
C ASP A 99 2.52 -20.71 -19.88
N LEU A 100 1.99 -19.63 -20.47
CA LEU A 100 1.61 -19.51 -21.88
C LEU A 100 2.41 -18.37 -22.54
N PRO A 101 3.74 -18.54 -22.74
CA PRO A 101 4.64 -17.47 -23.16
C PRO A 101 4.32 -16.88 -24.54
N ASN A 102 3.64 -17.59 -25.44
CA ASN A 102 3.28 -17.06 -26.76
C ASN A 102 1.92 -16.36 -26.80
N ILE A 103 1.16 -16.35 -25.69
CA ILE A 103 -0.08 -15.60 -25.58
C ILE A 103 0.24 -14.13 -25.26
N SER A 104 -0.02 -13.26 -26.24
CA SER A 104 0.18 -11.81 -26.15
C SER A 104 -1.12 -11.01 -25.97
N THR A 105 -2.28 -11.65 -26.15
CA THR A 105 -3.60 -11.04 -25.97
C THR A 105 -4.56 -12.01 -25.31
N ILE A 106 -5.46 -11.49 -24.47
CA ILE A 106 -6.64 -12.22 -23.99
C ILE A 106 -7.81 -11.87 -24.91
N PRO A 107 -8.64 -12.86 -25.32
CA PRO A 107 -9.86 -12.62 -26.10
C PRO A 107 -10.71 -11.47 -25.56
N THR A 108 -11.16 -10.57 -26.43
CA THR A 108 -11.99 -9.42 -26.03
C THR A 108 -13.38 -9.86 -25.53
N THR A 109 -13.83 -11.03 -26.00
CA THR A 109 -15.05 -11.70 -25.56
C THR A 109 -14.99 -12.27 -24.14
N ILE A 110 -13.85 -12.19 -23.42
CA ILE A 110 -13.76 -12.55 -21.99
C ILE A 110 -14.86 -11.87 -21.16
N ASN A 111 -15.27 -10.66 -21.55
CA ASN A 111 -16.31 -9.88 -20.90
C ASN A 111 -17.72 -10.50 -21.02
N ASN A 112 -17.92 -11.51 -21.89
CA ASN A 112 -19.16 -12.25 -22.01
C ASN A 112 -19.38 -13.22 -20.82
N PHE A 113 -18.34 -13.54 -20.05
CA PHE A 113 -18.41 -14.55 -19.00
C PHE A 113 -18.99 -13.99 -17.70
N GLN A 114 -20.30 -13.74 -17.71
CA GLN A 114 -21.02 -13.15 -16.59
C GLN A 114 -21.08 -14.04 -15.34
N GLN A 115 -20.76 -15.34 -15.47
CA GLN A 115 -20.65 -16.29 -14.35
C GLN A 115 -19.22 -16.47 -13.84
N LEU A 116 -18.23 -15.88 -14.51
CA LEU A 116 -16.83 -16.09 -14.17
C LEU A 116 -16.56 -15.57 -12.76
N ASN A 117 -16.24 -16.50 -11.87
CA ASN A 117 -15.98 -16.24 -10.46
C ASN A 117 -14.48 -16.20 -10.17
N LYS A 118 -13.70 -17.01 -10.88
CA LYS A 118 -12.27 -17.16 -10.70
C LYS A 118 -11.53 -16.99 -12.02
N PHE A 119 -10.58 -16.05 -12.07
CA PHE A 119 -9.72 -15.86 -13.22
C PHE A 119 -8.24 -15.77 -12.81
N GLU A 120 -7.42 -16.65 -13.37
CA GLU A 120 -5.97 -16.64 -13.19
C GLU A 120 -5.26 -16.47 -14.54
N ILE A 121 -4.34 -15.52 -14.63
CA ILE A 121 -3.38 -15.35 -15.72
C ILE A 121 -1.98 -15.26 -15.11
N THR A 122 -1.12 -16.22 -15.39
CA THR A 122 0.24 -16.27 -14.84
C THR A 122 1.26 -16.59 -15.92
N LYS A 123 2.40 -15.88 -15.95
CA LYS A 123 3.49 -16.14 -16.90
C LYS A 123 3.01 -16.19 -18.37
N THR A 124 2.42 -15.09 -18.81
CA THR A 124 2.06 -14.86 -20.22
C THR A 124 2.74 -13.58 -20.72
N ASN A 125 2.69 -13.34 -22.03
CA ASN A 125 3.26 -12.16 -22.67
C ASN A 125 2.19 -11.10 -23.01
N ILE A 126 1.08 -11.09 -22.26
CA ILE A 126 0.03 -10.07 -22.44
C ILE A 126 0.57 -8.68 -22.10
N THR A 127 0.20 -7.69 -22.91
CA THR A 127 0.59 -6.28 -22.69
C THR A 127 -0.52 -5.45 -22.09
N ILE A 128 -1.78 -5.81 -22.36
CA ILE A 128 -2.97 -5.09 -21.89
C ILE A 128 -3.98 -6.12 -21.38
N LEU A 129 -4.63 -5.81 -20.26
CA LEU A 129 -5.74 -6.57 -19.74
C LEU A 129 -6.93 -5.66 -19.38
N ASN A 130 -8.06 -5.88 -20.06
CA ASN A 130 -9.28 -5.12 -19.85
C ASN A 130 -10.42 -6.07 -19.43
N LEU A 131 -10.89 -5.92 -18.18
CA LEU A 131 -11.86 -6.81 -17.55
C LEU A 131 -13.17 -6.11 -17.17
N LYS A 132 -13.71 -5.31 -18.10
CA LYS A 132 -14.92 -4.52 -17.85
C LYS A 132 -16.15 -5.40 -17.66
N GLY A 133 -16.84 -5.22 -16.54
CA GLY A 133 -18.18 -5.78 -16.34
C GLY A 133 -18.22 -7.26 -15.94
N LEU A 134 -17.09 -7.85 -15.53
CA LEU A 134 -17.05 -9.16 -14.87
C LEU A 134 -17.57 -9.07 -13.43
N ARG A 135 -18.87 -8.80 -13.27
CA ARG A 135 -19.50 -8.47 -11.98
C ARG A 135 -19.49 -9.60 -10.96
N SER A 136 -19.40 -10.85 -11.42
CA SER A 136 -19.39 -12.07 -10.59
C SER A 136 -17.99 -12.49 -10.17
N LEU A 137 -16.95 -11.83 -10.70
CA LEU A 137 -15.57 -12.18 -10.43
C LEU A 137 -15.27 -11.93 -8.97
N TYR A 138 -14.89 -12.99 -8.26
CA TYR A 138 -14.59 -13.01 -6.84
C TYR A 138 -13.09 -13.06 -6.59
N PHE A 139 -12.36 -13.81 -7.42
CA PHE A 139 -10.92 -14.00 -7.34
C PHE A 139 -10.26 -13.70 -8.68
N LEU A 140 -9.30 -12.77 -8.67
CA LEU A 140 -8.49 -12.38 -9.82
C LEU A 140 -7.01 -12.48 -9.49
N LYS A 141 -6.26 -13.23 -10.30
CA LYS A 141 -4.80 -13.34 -10.15
C LYS A 141 -4.13 -13.09 -11.49
N ILE A 142 -3.28 -12.08 -11.55
CA ILE A 142 -2.52 -11.65 -12.73
C ILE A 142 -1.07 -11.53 -12.30
N THR A 143 -0.29 -12.61 -12.36
CA THR A 143 1.04 -12.64 -11.75
C THR A 143 2.13 -13.04 -12.72
N PHE A 144 3.33 -12.48 -12.58
CA PHE A 144 4.46 -12.83 -13.45
C PHE A 144 4.20 -12.59 -14.95
N ASN A 145 3.38 -11.60 -15.32
CA ASN A 145 3.21 -11.19 -16.72
C ASN A 145 4.16 -10.03 -16.99
N SER A 146 5.39 -10.35 -17.37
CA SER A 146 6.50 -9.39 -17.42
C SER A 146 6.33 -8.28 -18.45
N LEU A 147 5.41 -8.41 -19.41
CA LEU A 147 5.14 -7.41 -20.45
C LEU A 147 3.85 -6.61 -20.21
N LEU A 148 3.13 -6.87 -19.11
CA LEU A 148 1.84 -6.26 -18.86
C LEU A 148 2.01 -4.81 -18.42
N GLU A 149 1.59 -3.87 -19.26
CA GLU A 149 1.75 -2.43 -19.06
C GLU A 149 0.53 -1.80 -18.37
N THR A 150 -0.67 -2.29 -18.69
CA THR A 150 -1.94 -1.69 -18.25
C THR A 150 -2.96 -2.73 -17.82
N ILE A 151 -3.58 -2.48 -16.66
CA ILE A 151 -4.72 -3.24 -16.14
C ILE A 151 -5.83 -2.23 -15.77
N GLU A 152 -7.04 -2.46 -16.28
CA GLU A 152 -8.22 -1.67 -15.88
C GLU A 152 -9.21 -2.55 -15.10
N ILE A 153 -9.37 -2.26 -13.80
CA ILE A 153 -10.30 -2.95 -12.90
C ILE A 153 -11.38 -1.97 -12.43
N THR A 154 -12.52 -1.99 -13.10
CA THR A 154 -13.64 -1.09 -12.81
C THR A 154 -14.95 -1.87 -12.69
N ASN A 155 -15.77 -1.51 -11.69
CA ASN A 155 -17.11 -2.05 -11.47
C ASN A 155 -17.15 -3.58 -11.23
N MET A 156 -16.16 -4.12 -10.52
CA MET A 156 -16.13 -5.52 -10.09
C MET A 156 -16.77 -5.69 -8.71
N ASN A 157 -18.11 -5.67 -8.70
CA ASN A 157 -18.90 -5.60 -7.47
C ASN A 157 -18.78 -6.82 -6.56
N SER A 158 -18.28 -7.96 -7.03
CA SER A 158 -18.11 -9.18 -6.20
C SER A 158 -16.64 -9.45 -5.86
N LEU A 159 -15.71 -8.63 -6.35
CA LEU A 159 -14.28 -8.90 -6.22
C LEU A 159 -13.86 -8.84 -4.76
N SER A 160 -13.36 -9.97 -4.26
CA SER A 160 -12.93 -10.13 -2.88
C SER A 160 -11.41 -10.28 -2.76
N SER A 161 -10.77 -10.83 -3.80
CA SER A 161 -9.33 -11.05 -3.81
C SER A 161 -8.72 -10.70 -5.14
N ILE A 162 -7.65 -9.90 -5.08
CA ILE A 162 -6.82 -9.59 -6.24
C ILE A 162 -5.32 -9.73 -5.93
N ASP A 163 -4.61 -10.45 -6.78
CA ASP A 163 -3.15 -10.58 -6.77
C ASP A 163 -2.57 -10.15 -8.13
N VAL A 164 -1.89 -9.01 -8.17
CA VAL A 164 -1.22 -8.43 -9.35
C VAL A 164 0.29 -8.31 -9.17
N ARG A 165 0.92 -9.20 -8.39
CA ARG A 165 2.37 -9.14 -8.14
C ARG A 165 3.22 -9.55 -9.34
N ASN A 166 4.45 -9.05 -9.38
CA ASN A 166 5.48 -9.41 -10.38
C ASN A 166 5.06 -9.11 -11.83
N ASN A 167 4.37 -8.01 -12.10
CA ASN A 167 4.16 -7.49 -13.46
C ASN A 167 5.13 -6.33 -13.68
N ASP A 168 6.36 -6.66 -14.10
CA ASP A 168 7.51 -5.74 -14.10
C ASP A 168 7.27 -4.44 -14.91
N GLU A 169 6.50 -4.52 -16.00
CA GLU A 169 6.20 -3.39 -16.90
C GLU A 169 4.93 -2.61 -16.52
N LEU A 170 4.21 -3.02 -15.47
CA LEU A 170 2.98 -2.37 -15.05
C LEU A 170 3.27 -0.96 -14.53
N LEU A 171 2.76 0.07 -15.22
CA LEU A 171 3.06 1.47 -14.90
C LEU A 171 2.13 2.06 -13.84
N THR A 172 0.85 1.70 -13.91
CA THR A 172 -0.19 2.20 -13.02
C THR A 172 -1.13 1.08 -12.58
N PHE A 173 -1.62 1.16 -11.35
CA PHE A 173 -2.64 0.27 -10.82
C PHE A 173 -3.86 1.09 -10.40
N ASN A 174 -4.98 0.89 -11.09
CA ASN A 174 -6.23 1.60 -10.85
C ASN A 174 -7.33 0.59 -10.53
N ILE A 175 -7.93 0.71 -9.35
CA ILE A 175 -9.09 -0.10 -8.95
C ILE A 175 -10.22 0.81 -8.49
N GLN A 176 -11.40 0.62 -9.09
CA GLN A 176 -12.56 1.44 -8.79
C GLN A 176 -13.82 0.61 -8.59
N ASN A 177 -14.64 1.02 -7.61
CA ASN A 177 -15.96 0.44 -7.32
C ASN A 177 -15.89 -1.07 -7.03
N SER A 178 -15.01 -1.45 -6.10
CA SER A 178 -14.82 -2.84 -5.63
C SER A 178 -15.06 -2.93 -4.11
N TYR A 179 -16.34 -2.79 -3.73
CA TYR A 179 -16.76 -2.58 -2.34
C TYR A 179 -16.61 -3.79 -1.39
N TYR A 180 -16.16 -4.94 -1.88
CA TYR A 180 -16.01 -6.17 -1.07
C TYR A 180 -14.57 -6.72 -1.08
N LEU A 181 -13.60 -5.91 -1.51
CA LEU A 181 -12.22 -6.33 -1.70
C LEU A 181 -11.47 -6.58 -0.39
N GLN A 182 -11.46 -7.82 0.08
CA GLN A 182 -10.78 -8.18 1.32
C GLN A 182 -9.26 -8.20 1.19
N THR A 183 -8.75 -8.64 0.04
CA THR A 183 -7.30 -8.82 -0.19
C THR A 183 -6.84 -8.17 -1.49
N LEU A 184 -5.72 -7.46 -1.40
CA LEU A 184 -5.03 -6.79 -2.49
C LEU A 184 -3.54 -7.11 -2.34
N ASN A 185 -2.94 -7.71 -3.37
CA ASN A 185 -1.50 -7.88 -3.46
C ASN A 185 -0.99 -7.19 -4.72
N ILE A 186 -0.23 -6.11 -4.56
CA ILE A 186 0.43 -5.40 -5.66
C ILE A 186 1.97 -5.41 -5.53
N GLN A 187 2.55 -6.43 -4.90
CA GLN A 187 3.98 -6.47 -4.60
C GLN A 187 4.83 -6.60 -5.87
N SER A 188 6.07 -6.10 -5.79
CA SER A 188 7.12 -6.40 -6.78
C SER A 188 6.78 -6.02 -8.22
N ASN A 189 6.06 -4.91 -8.43
CA ASN A 189 5.87 -4.34 -9.76
C ASN A 189 6.94 -3.26 -10.01
N LYS A 190 8.00 -3.63 -10.73
CA LYS A 190 9.25 -2.85 -10.79
C LYS A 190 9.08 -1.45 -11.39
N LYS A 191 8.22 -1.28 -12.39
CA LYS A 191 7.94 0.03 -13.01
C LYS A 191 6.68 0.71 -12.50
N LEU A 192 6.03 0.18 -11.45
CA LEU A 192 4.81 0.76 -10.92
C LEU A 192 5.11 2.11 -10.29
N THR A 193 4.55 3.15 -10.89
CA THR A 193 4.75 4.54 -10.47
C THR A 193 3.55 5.10 -9.72
N SER A 194 2.33 4.66 -10.05
CA SER A 194 1.12 5.21 -9.45
C SER A 194 0.12 4.14 -9.04
N VAL A 195 -0.47 4.32 -7.85
CA VAL A 195 -1.55 3.49 -7.32
C VAL A 195 -2.74 4.38 -6.98
N ASN A 196 -3.89 4.08 -7.58
CA ASN A 196 -5.16 4.75 -7.32
C ASN A 196 -6.24 3.74 -6.90
N ILE A 197 -6.76 3.91 -5.68
CA ILE A 197 -7.77 3.05 -5.09
C ILE A 197 -8.99 3.91 -4.74
N VAL A 198 -10.11 3.70 -5.45
CA VAL A 198 -11.33 4.52 -5.30
C VAL A 198 -12.54 3.65 -5.02
N ASN A 199 -13.32 3.97 -3.98
CA ASN A 199 -14.56 3.25 -3.64
C ASN A 199 -14.31 1.75 -3.43
N VAL A 200 -13.41 1.43 -2.52
CA VAL A 200 -12.99 0.06 -2.19
C VAL A 200 -13.15 -0.16 -0.69
N SER A 201 -13.60 -1.34 -0.29
CA SER A 201 -13.52 -1.74 1.12
C SER A 201 -12.37 -2.71 1.25
N CYS A 202 -11.24 -2.30 1.82
CA CYS A 202 -10.08 -3.17 2.04
C CYS A 202 -9.50 -3.00 3.44
N TYR A 203 -9.01 -4.10 4.01
CA TYR A 203 -8.37 -4.10 5.32
C TYR A 203 -6.91 -3.64 5.23
N SER A 204 -6.35 -3.18 6.35
CA SER A 204 -4.97 -2.68 6.41
C SER A 204 -3.91 -3.64 5.84
N ASP A 205 -4.08 -4.96 5.98
CA ASP A 205 -3.12 -5.94 5.45
C ASP A 205 -3.02 -5.93 3.92
N ALA A 206 -4.09 -5.58 3.22
CA ALA A 206 -4.10 -5.44 1.77
C ALA A 206 -3.17 -4.30 1.30
N ILE A 207 -3.09 -3.22 2.08
CA ILE A 207 -2.31 -2.03 1.73
C ILE A 207 -0.82 -2.17 2.06
N ARG A 208 -0.46 -3.08 2.98
CA ARG A 208 0.96 -3.37 3.29
C ARG A 208 1.76 -3.80 2.07
N THR A 209 1.11 -4.37 1.06
CA THR A 209 1.75 -4.83 -0.18
C THR A 209 2.23 -3.70 -1.11
N ILE A 210 1.74 -2.46 -0.90
CA ILE A 210 2.10 -1.31 -1.72
C ILE A 210 3.60 -0.97 -1.59
N VAL A 211 4.20 -1.22 -0.41
CA VAL A 211 5.56 -0.78 -0.06
C VAL A 211 6.67 -1.47 -0.85
N ASP A 212 6.39 -2.60 -1.51
CA ASP A 212 7.38 -3.36 -2.29
C ASP A 212 7.62 -2.79 -3.70
N ASN A 213 7.01 -1.64 -4.02
CA ASN A 213 7.10 -1.01 -5.34
C ASN A 213 8.06 0.17 -5.29
N SER A 214 9.35 -0.08 -5.58
CA SER A 214 10.43 0.90 -5.39
C SER A 214 10.30 2.18 -6.23
N GLN A 215 9.59 2.14 -7.36
CA GLN A 215 9.41 3.28 -8.27
C GLN A 215 8.14 4.09 -7.98
N LEU A 216 7.40 3.73 -6.94
CA LEU A 216 6.12 4.35 -6.61
C LEU A 216 6.34 5.82 -6.22
N ASN A 217 5.70 6.71 -6.98
CA ASN A 217 5.83 8.16 -6.84
C ASN A 217 4.55 8.81 -6.29
N THR A 218 3.38 8.25 -6.59
CA THR A 218 2.09 8.78 -6.13
C THR A 218 1.17 7.68 -5.61
N ILE A 219 0.50 7.95 -4.51
CA ILE A 219 -0.55 7.09 -3.95
C ILE A 219 -1.81 7.94 -3.72
N GLU A 220 -2.93 7.51 -4.28
CA GLU A 220 -4.24 8.12 -4.05
C GLU A 220 -5.21 7.08 -3.48
N LEU A 221 -5.71 7.35 -2.28
CA LEU A 221 -6.72 6.54 -1.60
C LEU A 221 -7.97 7.36 -1.38
N LYS A 222 -9.07 6.98 -2.04
CA LYS A 222 -10.34 7.71 -1.98
C LYS A 222 -11.50 6.80 -1.59
N ASN A 223 -12.27 7.20 -0.57
CA ASN A 223 -13.41 6.42 -0.08
C ASN A 223 -13.05 4.97 0.25
N VAL A 224 -11.87 4.75 0.85
CA VAL A 224 -11.40 3.42 1.24
C VAL A 224 -11.94 3.08 2.63
N SER A 225 -12.87 2.13 2.68
CA SER A 225 -13.45 1.65 3.95
C SER A 225 -12.64 0.47 4.50
N GLY A 226 -12.64 0.26 5.82
CA GLY A 226 -11.89 -0.82 6.48
C GLY A 226 -10.40 -0.56 6.71
N LEU A 227 -9.85 0.52 6.14
CA LEU A 227 -8.47 0.93 6.37
C LEU A 227 -8.34 1.68 7.70
N ASN A 228 -7.74 1.04 8.70
CA ASN A 228 -7.50 1.63 10.02
C ASN A 228 -6.06 2.10 10.24
N ILE A 229 -5.12 1.39 9.61
CA ILE A 229 -3.68 1.57 9.71
C ILE A 229 -3.11 1.64 8.30
N PHE A 230 -2.23 2.60 8.06
CA PHE A 230 -1.45 2.76 6.84
C PHE A 230 0.03 2.91 7.19
N GLU A 231 0.87 2.02 6.65
CA GLU A 231 2.30 1.95 7.00
C GLU A 231 3.15 1.87 5.74
N ILE A 232 4.05 2.83 5.57
CA ILE A 232 5.10 2.87 4.55
C ILE A 232 6.44 3.03 5.25
N ASN A 233 7.41 2.21 4.85
CA ASN A 233 8.80 2.39 5.22
C ASN A 233 9.66 2.36 3.95
N SER A 234 10.53 3.35 3.78
CA SER A 234 11.59 3.39 2.77
C SER A 234 11.13 3.45 1.30
N LEU A 235 9.98 4.07 1.01
CA LEU A 235 9.64 4.43 -0.37
C LEU A 235 10.37 5.71 -0.77
N VAL A 236 11.57 5.54 -1.34
CA VAL A 236 12.50 6.64 -1.59
C VAL A 236 12.02 7.63 -2.65
N ASN A 237 11.26 7.16 -3.65
CA ASN A 237 10.76 7.95 -4.76
C ASN A 237 9.35 8.51 -4.53
N LEU A 238 8.75 8.28 -3.36
CA LEU A 238 7.39 8.72 -3.06
C LEU A 238 7.36 10.25 -2.95
N LYS A 239 6.65 10.90 -3.87
CA LYS A 239 6.52 12.36 -3.95
C LYS A 239 5.21 12.87 -3.39
N SER A 240 4.13 12.13 -3.61
CA SER A 240 2.79 12.56 -3.22
C SER A 240 1.95 11.44 -2.64
N ILE A 241 1.20 11.76 -1.59
CA ILE A 241 0.16 10.88 -1.06
C ILE A 241 -1.11 11.67 -0.72
N VAL A 242 -2.25 11.11 -1.13
CA VAL A 242 -3.58 11.69 -0.92
C VAL A 242 -4.47 10.69 -0.19
N PHE A 243 -5.01 11.12 0.94
CA PHE A 243 -6.05 10.43 1.69
C PHE A 243 -7.34 11.25 1.59
N ASP A 244 -8.33 10.76 0.84
CA ASP A 244 -9.63 11.41 0.63
C ASP A 244 -10.77 10.57 1.21
N ASN A 245 -11.50 11.16 2.16
CA ASN A 245 -12.68 10.60 2.81
C ASN A 245 -12.43 9.24 3.50
N LEU A 246 -11.35 9.14 4.29
CA LEU A 246 -10.99 7.91 5.00
C LEU A 246 -11.45 7.95 6.46
N GLN A 247 -12.74 7.72 6.67
CA GLN A 247 -13.40 7.90 7.97
C GLN A 247 -12.90 6.99 9.09
N ASN A 248 -12.23 5.87 8.76
CA ASN A 248 -11.78 4.88 9.74
C ASN A 248 -10.25 4.85 9.92
N LEU A 249 -9.50 5.75 9.28
CA LEU A 249 -8.04 5.77 9.32
C LEU A 249 -7.53 6.40 10.61
N PHE A 250 -7.01 5.57 11.52
CA PHE A 250 -6.55 6.02 12.84
C PHE A 250 -5.05 6.27 12.89
N ASN A 251 -4.25 5.43 12.24
CA ASN A 251 -2.80 5.46 12.34
C ASN A 251 -2.17 5.51 10.95
N VAL A 252 -1.32 6.52 10.73
CA VAL A 252 -0.50 6.64 9.52
C VAL A 252 0.96 6.71 9.92
N THR A 253 1.78 5.86 9.32
CA THR A 253 3.24 5.89 9.43
C THR A 253 3.81 5.90 8.03
N ILE A 254 4.58 6.94 7.70
CA ILE A 254 5.33 7.05 6.45
C ILE A 254 6.74 7.46 6.85
N ARG A 255 7.69 6.54 6.77
CA ARG A 255 9.07 6.79 7.18
C ARG A 255 10.04 6.63 6.04
N PHE A 256 11.13 7.39 6.10
CA PHE A 256 12.25 7.28 5.16
C PHE A 256 11.83 7.44 3.69
N SER A 257 10.95 8.43 3.44
CA SER A 257 10.52 8.84 2.11
C SER A 257 11.06 10.24 1.78
N PRO A 258 12.37 10.36 1.47
CA PRO A 258 13.07 11.64 1.30
C PRO A 258 12.57 12.51 0.15
N GLU A 259 11.87 11.96 -0.84
CA GLU A 259 11.29 12.74 -1.94
C GLU A 259 9.87 13.26 -1.65
N LEU A 260 9.32 13.01 -0.46
CA LEU A 260 7.94 13.38 -0.13
C LEU A 260 7.77 14.91 -0.12
N GLN A 261 7.02 15.41 -1.09
CA GLN A 261 6.72 16.83 -1.25
C GLN A 261 5.33 17.18 -0.74
N THR A 262 4.34 16.33 -1.03
CA THR A 262 2.95 16.62 -0.71
C THR A 262 2.28 15.45 0.00
N ILE A 263 1.68 15.76 1.14
CA ILE A 263 0.75 14.89 1.84
C ILE A 263 -0.57 15.62 2.00
N SER A 264 -1.68 15.00 1.63
CA SER A 264 -3.00 15.61 1.68
C SER A 264 -3.99 14.76 2.45
N PHE A 265 -4.67 15.39 3.40
CA PHE A 265 -5.80 14.83 4.13
C PHE A 265 -7.06 15.62 3.77
N ILE A 266 -7.99 14.95 3.09
CA ILE A 266 -9.27 15.50 2.65
C ILE A 266 -10.35 14.69 3.35
N ASN A 267 -11.25 15.35 4.09
CA ASN A 267 -12.36 14.70 4.81
C ASN A 267 -11.94 13.48 5.67
N THR A 268 -10.75 13.52 6.26
CA THR A 268 -10.15 12.40 7.02
C THR A 268 -9.91 12.83 8.47
N SER A 269 -10.95 12.82 9.29
CA SER A 269 -10.96 13.48 10.61
C SER A 269 -10.71 12.54 11.80
N SER A 270 -10.65 11.22 11.59
CA SER A 270 -10.56 10.23 12.68
C SER A 270 -9.13 9.89 13.11
N MET A 271 -8.11 10.43 12.44
CA MET A 271 -6.71 10.12 12.67
C MET A 271 -6.26 10.50 14.08
N LYS A 272 -5.55 9.60 14.76
CA LYS A 272 -5.02 9.76 16.12
C LYS A 272 -3.50 9.75 16.18
N TYR A 273 -2.85 9.06 15.24
CA TYR A 273 -1.40 8.92 15.19
C TYR A 273 -0.88 9.17 13.77
N LEU A 274 0.08 10.08 13.66
CA LEU A 274 0.79 10.38 12.42
C LEU A 274 2.30 10.39 12.66
N ASP A 275 3.03 9.59 11.90
CA ASP A 275 4.48 9.58 11.87
C ASP A 275 5.00 9.81 10.45
N LEU A 276 5.77 10.90 10.27
CA LEU A 276 6.44 11.28 9.03
C LEU A 276 7.96 11.37 9.20
N SER A 277 8.55 10.45 9.97
CA SER A 277 9.97 10.50 10.31
C SER A 277 10.88 10.22 9.11
N GLY A 278 11.96 10.99 8.93
CA GLY A 278 12.92 10.73 7.85
C GLY A 278 12.41 11.07 6.45
N CYS A 279 11.45 11.99 6.33
CA CYS A 279 10.84 12.36 5.05
C CYS A 279 11.44 13.64 4.44
N ASN A 280 12.56 14.15 4.97
CA ASN A 280 13.22 15.39 4.53
C ASN A 280 12.28 16.61 4.45
N LEU A 281 11.25 16.67 5.29
CA LEU A 281 10.30 17.79 5.27
C LEU A 281 11.02 19.09 5.67
N ALA A 282 11.12 20.02 4.72
CA ALA A 282 11.71 21.35 4.95
C ALA A 282 10.71 22.33 5.60
N THR A 283 9.41 22.12 5.38
CA THR A 283 8.32 22.91 5.96
C THR A 283 7.26 22.00 6.57
N PHE A 284 6.51 22.53 7.53
CA PHE A 284 5.40 21.80 8.14
C PHE A 284 4.28 21.61 7.12
N PRO A 285 3.79 20.37 6.87
CA PRO A 285 2.68 20.15 5.94
C PRO A 285 1.36 20.68 6.51
N GLU A 286 0.83 21.78 5.95
CA GLU A 286 -0.40 22.43 6.44
C GLU A 286 -1.64 21.53 6.42
N SER A 287 -1.66 20.50 5.56
CA SER A 287 -2.76 19.53 5.53
C SER A 287 -2.93 18.77 6.84
N ILE A 288 -1.87 18.63 7.64
CA ILE A 288 -1.91 18.02 8.98
C ILE A 288 -2.82 18.83 9.92
N LEU A 289 -2.92 20.14 9.74
CA LEU A 289 -3.74 21.04 10.57
C LEU A 289 -5.24 20.74 10.45
N LYS A 290 -5.67 19.94 9.47
CA LYS A 290 -7.06 19.48 9.33
C LYS A 290 -7.40 18.26 10.21
N LEU A 291 -6.40 17.67 10.88
CA LEU A 291 -6.54 16.45 11.66
C LEU A 291 -6.90 16.77 13.13
N GLU A 292 -8.09 17.31 13.36
CA GLU A 292 -8.52 17.79 14.70
C GLU A 292 -8.48 16.71 15.80
N SER A 293 -8.61 15.43 15.44
CA SER A 293 -8.55 14.29 16.36
C SER A 293 -7.13 13.81 16.68
N LEU A 294 -6.09 14.42 16.08
CA LEU A 294 -4.72 13.95 16.19
C LEU A 294 -4.20 14.06 17.62
N ILE A 295 -3.64 12.97 18.14
CA ILE A 295 -3.14 12.87 19.52
C ILE A 295 -1.61 12.83 19.53
N ASN A 296 -1.02 12.11 18.57
CA ASN A 296 0.43 11.91 18.47
C ASN A 296 0.91 12.32 17.08
N LEU A 297 1.88 13.22 17.05
CA LEU A 297 2.54 13.68 15.83
C LEU A 297 4.05 13.47 15.96
N VAL A 298 4.61 12.64 15.09
CA VAL A 298 6.03 12.31 15.03
C VAL A 298 6.62 12.83 13.73
N LEU A 299 7.56 13.77 13.82
CA LEU A 299 8.25 14.41 12.71
C LEU A 299 9.77 14.33 12.88
N THR A 300 10.26 13.27 13.53
CA THR A 300 11.67 13.09 13.85
C THR A 300 12.52 12.96 12.59
N SER A 301 13.75 13.48 12.59
CA SER A 301 14.68 13.36 11.45
C SER A 301 14.12 14.01 10.17
N ASN A 302 13.63 15.24 10.28
CA ASN A 302 13.25 16.07 9.13
C ASN A 302 14.14 17.32 9.08
N GLN A 303 13.77 18.32 8.27
CA GLN A 303 14.52 19.56 8.08
C GLN A 303 13.75 20.78 8.58
N LEU A 304 12.77 20.57 9.47
CA LEU A 304 11.87 21.62 9.96
C LEU A 304 12.63 22.63 10.82
N SER A 305 12.36 23.91 10.58
CA SER A 305 12.94 25.02 11.36
C SER A 305 11.89 25.86 12.10
N THR A 306 10.62 25.74 11.72
CA THR A 306 9.48 26.47 12.30
C THR A 306 8.24 25.58 12.40
N LEU A 307 7.29 26.01 13.23
CA LEU A 307 5.94 25.44 13.32
C LEU A 307 4.90 26.51 12.94
N PRO A 308 3.72 26.12 12.44
CA PRO A 308 2.62 27.05 12.21
C PRO A 308 2.17 27.73 13.51
N SER A 309 1.87 29.02 13.48
CA SER A 309 1.38 29.76 14.65
C SER A 309 -0.01 29.30 15.13
N THR A 310 -0.78 28.68 14.24
CA THR A 310 -2.13 28.15 14.51
C THR A 310 -2.11 26.71 15.03
N LEU A 311 -0.93 26.09 15.21
CA LEU A 311 -0.83 24.67 15.57
C LEU A 311 -1.68 24.30 16.80
N ILE A 312 -1.75 25.18 17.80
CA ILE A 312 -2.56 24.96 19.01
C ILE A 312 -4.07 25.02 18.75
N THR A 313 -4.55 25.91 17.87
CA THR A 313 -5.97 26.04 17.56
C THR A 313 -6.44 24.92 16.64
N ASP A 314 -5.57 24.52 15.71
CA ASP A 314 -5.91 23.57 14.65
C ASP A 314 -5.79 22.11 15.12
N LEU A 315 -4.90 21.84 16.09
CA LEU A 315 -4.72 20.50 16.67
C LEU A 315 -5.04 20.49 18.18
N PRO A 316 -6.30 20.73 18.58
CA PRO A 316 -6.67 20.92 19.98
C PRO A 316 -6.47 19.66 20.84
N ASN A 317 -6.41 18.47 20.23
CA ASN A 317 -6.25 17.20 20.93
C ASN A 317 -4.81 16.68 21.00
N LEU A 318 -3.84 17.41 20.42
CA LEU A 318 -2.46 16.97 20.34
C LEU A 318 -1.83 16.92 21.75
N LYS A 319 -1.27 15.76 22.09
CA LYS A 319 -0.65 15.49 23.41
C LYS A 319 0.83 15.15 23.30
N VAL A 320 1.23 14.50 22.21
CA VAL A 320 2.61 14.07 21.98
C VAL A 320 3.11 14.69 20.70
N LEU A 321 4.19 15.45 20.79
CA LEU A 321 4.84 16.08 19.66
C LEU A 321 6.33 15.74 19.67
N ASN A 322 6.78 15.02 18.65
CA ASN A 322 8.18 14.67 18.49
C ASN A 322 8.79 15.38 17.28
N LEU A 323 9.72 16.29 17.58
CA LEU A 323 10.46 17.14 16.64
C LEU A 323 11.97 16.90 16.75
N ALA A 324 12.38 15.79 17.35
CA ALA A 324 13.80 15.50 17.52
C ALA A 324 14.52 15.38 16.16
N ASN A 325 15.81 15.73 16.11
CA ASN A 325 16.61 15.69 14.90
C ASN A 325 16.00 16.53 13.75
N ASN A 326 15.89 17.83 13.97
CA ASN A 326 15.40 18.82 13.00
C ASN A 326 16.33 20.04 12.99
N ASN A 327 15.91 21.12 12.34
CA ASN A 327 16.67 22.36 12.18
C ASN A 327 16.13 23.49 13.07
N PHE A 328 15.45 23.19 14.18
CA PHE A 328 14.94 24.24 15.08
C PHE A 328 16.10 24.97 15.76
N GLN A 329 16.05 26.30 15.79
CA GLN A 329 17.09 27.15 16.36
C GLN A 329 16.50 28.20 17.30
N GLY A 330 17.33 28.76 18.17
CA GLY A 330 16.91 29.88 19.02
C GLY A 330 15.89 29.46 20.09
N ASN A 331 14.77 30.19 20.14
CA ASN A 331 13.63 29.93 21.02
C ASN A 331 12.40 29.55 20.18
N ILE A 332 11.71 28.47 20.53
CA ILE A 332 10.52 27.99 19.83
C ILE A 332 9.28 27.85 20.72
N PHE A 333 9.37 28.27 21.99
CA PHE A 333 8.29 28.07 22.97
C PHE A 333 7.17 29.12 22.87
N GLN A 334 7.06 29.84 21.75
CA GLN A 334 6.00 30.82 21.49
C GLN A 334 5.46 30.69 20.04
N PRO A 335 4.12 30.61 19.84
CA PRO A 335 3.08 30.55 20.86
C PRO A 335 3.10 29.23 21.65
N ALA A 336 2.50 29.22 22.84
CA ALA A 336 2.51 28.06 23.72
C ALA A 336 1.62 26.93 23.19
N LEU A 337 2.05 25.67 23.35
CA LEU A 337 1.26 24.47 23.02
C LEU A 337 0.71 23.84 24.32
N SER A 338 -0.24 24.52 24.97
CA SER A 338 -0.70 24.21 26.33
C SER A 338 -1.33 22.82 26.54
N ASN A 339 -1.71 22.12 25.46
CA ASN A 339 -2.26 20.77 25.49
C ASN A 339 -1.20 19.66 25.46
N ILE A 340 0.05 20.00 25.10
CA ILE A 340 1.15 19.04 24.96
C ILE A 340 1.56 18.50 26.34
N ARG A 341 1.69 17.18 26.41
CA ARG A 341 2.14 16.41 27.56
C ARG A 341 3.56 15.89 27.37
N GLU A 342 3.92 15.52 26.15
CA GLU A 342 5.25 15.03 25.83
C GLU A 342 5.82 15.79 24.64
N LEU A 343 6.97 16.40 24.85
CA LEU A 343 7.66 17.20 23.84
C LEU A 343 9.10 16.71 23.68
N TYR A 344 9.43 16.25 22.48
CA TYR A 344 10.75 15.75 22.14
C TYR A 344 11.43 16.72 21.17
N LEU A 345 12.53 17.31 21.59
CA LEU A 345 13.27 18.36 20.89
C LEU A 345 14.77 18.08 20.83
N SER A 346 15.19 16.87 21.20
CA SER A 346 16.59 16.45 21.16
C SER A 346 17.20 16.58 19.76
N LYS A 347 18.49 16.85 19.66
CA LYS A 347 19.22 17.03 18.38
C LYS A 347 18.63 18.14 17.52
N ASN A 348 18.50 19.32 18.10
CA ASN A 348 18.20 20.57 17.38
C ASN A 348 19.34 21.57 17.67
N SER A 349 19.13 22.85 17.39
CA SER A 349 20.07 23.93 17.71
C SER A 349 19.42 25.01 18.58
N LEU A 350 18.54 24.61 19.51
CA LEU A 350 17.87 25.51 20.45
C LEU A 350 18.89 26.15 21.39
N THR A 351 18.72 27.43 21.70
CA THR A 351 19.61 28.18 22.62
C THR A 351 18.91 28.67 23.88
N SER A 352 17.57 28.67 23.89
CA SER A 352 16.75 29.23 24.97
C SER A 352 15.50 28.40 25.22
N LEU A 353 15.05 28.39 26.48
CA LEU A 353 13.79 27.80 26.93
C LEU A 353 12.76 28.86 27.36
N TYR A 354 12.98 30.13 27.05
CA TYR A 354 12.08 31.21 27.46
C TYR A 354 10.65 31.00 26.92
N GLY A 355 9.64 31.01 27.80
CA GLY A 355 8.25 30.72 27.44
C GLY A 355 7.81 29.28 27.75
N ILE A 356 8.74 28.39 28.16
CA ILE A 356 8.42 27.00 28.53
C ILE A 356 7.35 26.89 29.62
N GLN A 357 7.23 27.89 30.51
CA GLN A 357 6.23 27.94 31.57
C GLN A 357 4.78 27.89 31.07
N GLU A 358 4.54 28.25 29.81
CA GLU A 358 3.20 28.24 29.22
C GLU A 358 2.76 26.84 28.77
N TYR A 359 3.66 25.86 28.78
CA TYR A 359 3.37 24.44 28.49
C TYR A 359 2.78 23.74 29.72
N LYS A 360 1.67 24.27 30.23
CA LYS A 360 1.04 23.91 31.52
C LYS A 360 0.58 22.47 31.65
N SER A 361 0.62 21.66 30.58
CA SER A 361 0.27 20.24 30.60
C SER A 361 1.49 19.31 30.46
N LEU A 362 2.69 19.88 30.34
CA LEU A 362 3.90 19.13 30.05
C LEU A 362 4.28 18.19 31.21
N GLN A 363 4.54 16.95 30.85
CA GLN A 363 4.93 15.84 31.73
C GLN A 363 6.32 15.33 31.37
N ARG A 364 6.69 15.34 30.08
CA ARG A 364 8.00 14.95 29.58
C ARG A 364 8.55 15.98 28.62
N LEU A 365 9.81 16.36 28.85
CA LEU A 365 10.57 17.25 27.97
C LEU A 365 11.96 16.67 27.72
N GLU A 366 12.29 16.43 26.46
CA GLU A 366 13.60 15.93 26.03
C GLU A 366 14.29 16.96 25.14
N LEU A 367 15.44 17.45 25.59
CA LEU A 367 16.20 18.57 24.99
C LEU A 367 17.66 18.21 24.73
N ASP A 368 18.00 16.92 24.75
CA ASP A 368 19.37 16.44 24.65
C ASP A 368 20.02 16.88 23.34
N TYR A 369 21.32 17.19 23.33
CA TYR A 369 22.04 17.63 22.13
C TYR A 369 21.43 18.90 21.51
N ASN A 370 21.41 19.98 22.28
CA ASN A 370 21.07 21.34 21.83
C ASN A 370 22.19 22.32 22.27
N ASN A 371 21.96 23.62 22.11
CA ASN A 371 22.88 24.69 22.51
C ASN A 371 22.31 25.55 23.66
N ILE A 372 21.47 24.96 24.53
CA ILE A 372 20.75 25.69 25.57
C ILE A 372 21.73 26.20 26.62
N LEU A 373 21.64 27.50 26.91
CA LEU A 373 22.56 28.21 27.81
C LEU A 373 22.09 28.19 29.27
N LEU A 374 20.78 28.24 29.51
CA LEU A 374 20.21 28.26 30.85
C LEU A 374 18.81 27.64 30.87
N ILE A 375 18.40 27.17 32.05
CA ILE A 375 17.01 26.85 32.38
C ILE A 375 16.43 28.10 33.07
N PRO A 376 15.34 28.70 32.57
CA PRO A 376 14.74 29.89 33.17
C PRO A 376 14.09 29.56 34.53
N SER A 377 14.06 30.51 35.46
CA SER A 377 13.45 30.31 36.79
C SER A 377 11.94 30.03 36.69
N GLU A 378 11.28 30.54 35.65
CA GLU A 378 9.87 30.27 35.35
C GLU A 378 9.56 28.79 35.09
N ILE A 379 10.57 27.92 34.92
CA ILE A 379 10.39 26.46 34.85
C ILE A 379 9.61 25.92 36.07
N ILE A 380 9.68 26.62 37.22
CA ILE A 380 8.94 26.29 38.44
C ILE A 380 7.43 26.18 38.23
N ASN A 381 6.89 26.90 37.23
CA ASN A 381 5.47 26.87 36.90
C ASN A 381 5.02 25.51 36.34
N LEU A 382 5.97 24.63 35.98
CA LEU A 382 5.70 23.26 35.55
C LEU A 382 5.84 22.23 36.69
N SER A 383 6.14 22.67 37.92
CA SER A 383 6.46 21.82 39.09
C SER A 383 5.43 20.75 39.44
N THR A 384 4.16 20.97 39.11
CA THR A 384 3.05 20.07 39.46
C THR A 384 2.75 19.00 38.41
N LYS A 385 3.38 19.07 37.22
CA LYS A 385 3.12 18.11 36.14
C LYS A 385 4.37 17.56 35.47
N LEU A 386 5.45 18.32 35.39
CA LEU A 386 6.68 17.84 34.74
C LEU A 386 7.30 16.72 35.58
N GLN A 387 7.41 15.55 34.98
CA GLN A 387 7.90 14.32 35.59
C GLN A 387 9.29 13.93 35.09
N ASN A 388 9.57 14.20 33.81
CA ASN A 388 10.81 13.82 33.15
C ASN A 388 11.39 15.03 32.39
N LEU A 389 12.63 15.40 32.73
CA LEU A 389 13.40 16.41 32.01
C LEU A 389 14.78 15.87 31.68
N THR A 390 15.12 15.81 30.39
CA THR A 390 16.49 15.57 29.93
C THR A 390 16.99 16.77 29.14
N ILE A 391 18.20 17.23 29.47
CA ILE A 391 18.88 18.36 28.83
C ILE A 391 20.37 18.06 28.72
N ASN A 392 20.68 16.81 28.41
CA ASN A 392 22.07 16.34 28.29
C ASN A 392 22.76 16.99 27.10
N TYR A 393 24.09 17.09 27.12
CA TYR A 393 24.87 17.60 26.00
C TYR A 393 24.38 18.99 25.52
N ASN A 394 24.30 19.94 26.45
CA ASN A 394 23.93 21.32 26.20
C ASN A 394 25.07 22.25 26.67
N LYS A 395 24.77 23.54 26.88
CA LYS A 395 25.73 24.57 27.29
C LYS A 395 25.32 25.22 28.62
N LEU A 396 24.60 24.48 29.48
CA LEU A 396 24.16 24.98 30.79
C LEU A 396 25.35 25.27 31.70
N SER A 397 25.41 26.50 32.23
CA SER A 397 26.43 26.93 33.20
C SER A 397 26.06 26.62 34.65
N TYR A 398 24.77 26.54 34.98
CA TYR A 398 24.27 26.19 36.31
C TYR A 398 22.87 25.57 36.23
N ILE A 399 22.39 25.01 37.34
CA ILE A 399 20.99 24.56 37.49
C ILE A 399 20.28 25.56 38.42
N PRO A 400 19.15 26.17 38.02
CA PRO A 400 18.49 27.17 38.85
C PRO A 400 17.92 26.57 40.13
N TYR A 401 17.98 27.32 41.24
CA TYR A 401 17.50 26.88 42.56
C TYR A 401 16.03 26.44 42.55
N GLU A 402 15.20 27.02 41.68
CA GLU A 402 13.81 26.66 41.45
C GLU A 402 13.60 25.18 41.12
N MET A 403 14.58 24.52 40.50
CA MET A 403 14.51 23.08 40.20
C MET A 403 14.35 22.22 41.47
N THR A 404 14.79 22.70 42.64
CA THR A 404 14.59 22.03 43.94
C THR A 404 13.11 21.94 44.35
N ASN A 405 12.26 22.82 43.81
CA ASN A 405 10.84 22.89 44.11
C ASN A 405 9.97 22.21 43.04
N MET A 406 10.57 21.44 42.12
CA MET A 406 9.86 20.69 41.08
C MET A 406 9.23 19.42 41.64
N ARG A 407 8.06 19.57 42.29
CA ARG A 407 7.39 18.54 43.12
C ARG A 407 7.07 17.22 42.40
N SER A 408 6.82 17.25 41.10
CA SER A 408 6.46 16.06 40.31
C SER A 408 7.64 15.46 39.56
N LEU A 409 8.80 16.13 39.56
CA LEU A 409 9.97 15.73 38.79
C LEU A 409 10.58 14.48 39.41
N SER A 410 10.46 13.36 38.71
CA SER A 410 10.95 12.05 39.14
C SER A 410 12.27 11.67 38.47
N SER A 411 12.57 12.29 37.32
CA SER A 411 13.78 12.05 36.55
C SER A 411 14.29 13.36 35.97
N PHE A 412 15.53 13.71 36.33
CA PHE A 412 16.25 14.87 35.79
C PHE A 412 17.65 14.45 35.36
N SER A 413 18.03 14.81 34.14
CA SER A 413 19.38 14.55 33.61
C SER A 413 19.92 15.76 32.86
N ALA A 414 21.06 16.27 33.32
CA ALA A 414 21.79 17.38 32.70
C ALA A 414 23.27 17.02 32.46
N THR A 415 23.54 15.75 32.17
CA THR A 415 24.91 15.25 31.93
C THR A 415 25.57 15.96 30.75
N ASN A 416 26.90 16.06 30.79
CA ASN A 416 27.70 16.71 29.74
C ASN A 416 27.26 18.16 29.46
N ASN A 417 27.06 18.93 30.53
CA ASN A 417 26.95 20.39 30.52
C ASN A 417 28.13 21.00 31.31
N PRO A 418 28.60 22.21 30.95
CA PRO A 418 29.65 22.92 31.67
C PRO A 418 29.14 23.57 32.97
N ILE A 419 28.47 22.78 33.82
CA ILE A 419 27.87 23.27 35.08
C ILE A 419 29.00 23.57 36.07
N THR A 420 29.13 24.83 36.48
CA THR A 420 30.03 25.26 37.55
C THR A 420 29.26 25.46 38.84
N ASN A 421 29.96 25.29 39.97
CA ASN A 421 29.42 25.64 41.29
C ASN A 421 29.63 27.14 41.51
N ASP A 422 28.88 27.99 40.81
CA ASP A 422 28.84 29.41 41.14
C ASP A 422 27.52 29.73 41.86
N ASP A 423 27.66 29.84 43.18
CA ASP A 423 26.76 30.21 44.30
C ASP A 423 25.49 29.37 44.58
#